data_AF-A0A015IVR4-F1
#
_entry.id   AF-A0A015IVR4-F1
#
_cell.length_a   1.000
_cell.length_b   1.000
_cell.length_c   1.000
_cell.angle_alpha   90.00
_cell.angle_beta   90.00
_cell.angle_gamma   90.00
#
_symmetry.space_group_name_H-M   'P 1'
#
loop_
_entity.id
_entity.type
_entity.pdbx_description
1 polymer ?
#
loop_
_entity_poly.entity_id
_entity_poly.type
_entity_poly.pdbx_seq_one_letter_code
_entity_poly.pdbx_strand_id
1 'polypeptide(L)' 'MSTSTNIKDLSDNINWLEKSAEKGHERSMHKLALRYYNGKGTEKDMGMAFHWFQKAAKKDHERSMHSLAL' A
#
# COMPACT_ATOMS: atom_id res chain seq x y z
N MET A 1 17.56 -4.32 26.16
CA MET A 1 16.75 -5.32 25.43
C MET A 1 16.70 -4.90 23.97
N SER A 2 17.65 -5.39 23.17
CA SER A 2 17.63 -5.17 21.73
C SER A 2 16.68 -6.19 21.13
N THR A 3 15.47 -5.78 20.74
CA THR A 3 14.59 -6.67 19.99
C THR A 3 15.21 -6.87 18.61
N SER A 4 15.53 -8.13 18.31
CA SER A 4 15.89 -8.58 16.97
C SER A 4 14.83 -8.11 15.99
N THR A 5 15.11 -7.05 15.24
CA THR A 5 14.30 -6.62 14.11
C THR A 5 14.41 -7.70 13.05
N ASN A 6 13.46 -8.64 13.09
CA ASN A 6 13.23 -9.58 12.02
C ASN A 6 13.01 -8.76 10.74
N ILE A 7 13.79 -9.01 9.69
CA ILE A 7 13.78 -8.24 8.43
C ILE A 7 12.36 -8.14 7.83
N LYS A 8 11.46 -9.08 8.19
CA LYS A 8 10.02 -9.03 7.87
C LYS A 8 9.25 -7.85 8.48
N ASP A 9 9.53 -7.46 9.74
CA ASP A 9 8.81 -6.38 10.43
C ASP A 9 9.09 -5.01 9.79
N LEU A 10 10.28 -4.80 9.22
CA LEU A 10 10.57 -3.58 8.45
C LEU A 10 9.77 -3.52 7.14
N SER A 11 9.57 -4.65 6.45
CA SER A 11 8.83 -4.71 5.19
C SER A 11 7.30 -4.54 5.34
N ASP A 12 6.82 -4.69 6.58
CA ASP A 12 5.41 -4.73 6.94
C ASP A 12 4.93 -3.49 7.70
N ASN A 13 5.80 -2.50 7.89
CA ASN A 13 5.46 -1.25 8.56
C ASN A 13 4.54 -0.38 7.69
N ILE A 14 3.31 -0.13 8.19
CA ILE A 14 2.29 0.69 7.53
C ILE A 14 2.79 2.10 7.19
N ASN A 15 3.60 2.73 8.04
CA ASN A 15 4.11 4.08 7.80
C ASN A 15 5.04 4.13 6.58
N TRP A 16 5.85 3.08 6.37
CA TRP A 16 6.69 3.00 5.18
C TRP A 16 5.86 2.73 3.92
N LEU A 17 4.82 1.90 4.04
CA LEU A 17 3.87 1.66 2.96
C LEU A 17 3.10 2.92 2.58
N GLU A 18 2.67 3.74 3.54
CA GLU A 18 2.02 5.04 3.32
C GLU A 18 2.93 5.98 2.53
N LYS A 19 4.16 6.22 2.99
CA LYS A 19 5.13 7.07 2.28
C LYS A 19 5.41 6.58 0.87
N SER A 20 5.49 5.27 0.67
CA SER A 20 5.73 4.67 -0.65
C SER A 20 4.50 4.77 -1.55
N ALA A 21 3.31 4.53 -1.00
CA ALA A 21 2.03 4.65 -1.68
C ALA A 21 1.75 6.11 -2.09
N GLU A 22 2.09 7.09 -1.26
CA GLU A 22 2.03 8.52 -1.58
C GLU A 22 2.92 8.89 -2.75
N LYS A 23 4.10 8.28 -2.87
CA LYS A 23 5.01 8.43 -4.01
C LYS A 23 4.54 7.75 -5.30
N GLY A 24 3.38 7.10 -5.29
CA GLY A 24 2.83 6.44 -6.48
C GLY A 24 3.28 4.98 -6.66
N HIS A 25 3.88 4.35 -5.65
CA HIS A 25 4.19 2.93 -5.71
C HIS A 25 2.92 2.09 -5.53
N GLU A 26 2.40 1.58 -6.64
CA GLU A 26 1.20 0.75 -6.71
C GLU A 26 1.25 -0.50 -5.80
N ARG A 27 2.39 -1.22 -5.78
CA ARG A 27 2.58 -2.37 -4.88
C ARG A 27 2.40 -1.99 -3.41
N SER A 28 2.82 -0.78 -3.04
CA SER A 28 2.68 -0.27 -1.68
C SER A 28 1.24 0.13 -1.37
N MET A 29 0.54 0.77 -2.32
CA MET A 29 -0.90 1.06 -2.20
C MET A 29 -1.71 -0.23 -1.98
N HIS A 30 -1.45 -1.27 -2.77
CA HIS A 30 -2.16 -2.55 -2.66
C HIS A 30 -1.88 -3.25 -1.32
N LYS A 31 -0.62 -3.27 -0.88
CA LYS A 31 -0.25 -3.82 0.44
C LYS A 31 -0.91 -3.05 1.59
N LEU A 32 -0.95 -1.73 1.50
CA LEU A 32 -1.58 -0.87 2.51
C LEU A 32 -3.09 -1.11 2.58
N ALA A 33 -3.76 -1.23 1.43
CA ALA A 33 -5.17 -1.58 1.36
C ALA A 33 -5.45 -2.94 2.01
N LEU A 34 -4.62 -3.95 1.76
CA LEU A 34 -4.73 -5.27 2.41
C LEU A 34 -4.49 -5.22 3.92
N ARG A 35 -3.65 -4.31 4.42
CA ARG A 35 -3.42 -4.14 5.86
C ARG A 35 -4.68 -3.66 6.56
N TYR A 36 -5.31 -2.61 6.03
CA TYR A 36 -6.57 -2.09 6.55
C TYR A 36 -7.74 -3.06 6.34
N TYR A 37 -7.77 -3.81 5.24
CA TYR A 37 -8.80 -4.83 5.01
C TYR A 37 -8.74 -5.99 6.01
N ASN A 38 -7.53 -6.45 6.32
CA ASN A 38 -7.32 -7.60 7.22
C ASN A 38 -7.16 -7.20 8.70
N GLY A 39 -6.94 -5.92 9.01
CA GLY A 39 -6.56 -5.47 10.36
C GLY A 39 -5.21 -6.01 10.82
N LYS A 40 -4.28 -6.28 9.88
CA LYS A 40 -2.99 -6.92 10.22
C LYS A 40 -1.96 -5.87 10.64
N GLY A 41 -1.80 -5.65 11.94
CA GLY A 41 -0.89 -4.64 12.50
C GLY A 41 -1.48 -3.23 12.55
N THR A 42 -2.79 -3.10 12.32
CA THR A 42 -3.59 -1.88 12.51
C THR A 42 -5.05 -2.27 12.71
N GLU A 43 -5.91 -1.33 13.09
CA GLU A 43 -7.35 -1.56 13.14
C GLU A 43 -7.90 -1.82 11.73
N LYS A 44 -8.86 -2.73 11.63
CA LYS A 44 -9.52 -3.02 10.37
C LYS A 44 -10.36 -1.82 9.96
N ASP A 45 -10.03 -1.23 8.82
CA ASP A 45 -10.74 -0.08 8.26
C ASP A 45 -11.06 -0.34 6.78
N MET A 46 -12.33 -0.64 6.52
CA MET A 46 -12.78 -0.89 5.15
C MET A 46 -12.80 0.39 4.30
N GLY A 47 -13.02 1.55 4.91
CA GLY A 47 -13.02 2.84 4.21
C GLY A 47 -11.63 3.21 3.72
N MET A 48 -10.62 3.06 4.58
CA MET A 48 -9.22 3.27 4.21
C MET A 48 -8.74 2.22 3.20
N ALA A 49 -9.12 0.95 3.36
CA ALA A 49 -8.80 -0.09 2.38
C ALA A 49 -9.35 0.26 0.99
N PHE A 50 -10.63 0.66 0.92
CA PHE A 50 -11.27 1.05 -0.33
C PHE A 50 -10.61 2.28 -0.97
N HIS A 51 -10.29 3.30 -0.17
CA HIS A 51 -9.57 4.50 -0.62
C HIS A 51 -8.25 4.15 -1.32
N TRP A 52 -7.43 3.28 -0.72
CA TRP A 52 -6.15 2.89 -1.28
C TRP A 52 -6.29 1.98 -2.51
N PHE A 53 -7.28 1.09 -2.55
CA PHE A 53 -7.57 0.31 -3.76
C PHE A 53 -8.00 1.19 -4.93
N GLN A 54 -8.87 2.19 -4.71
CA GLN A 54 -9.25 3.14 -5.76
C GLN A 54 -8.05 3.91 -6.30
N LYS A 55 -7.16 4.37 -5.41
CA LYS A 55 -5.94 5.08 -5.80
C LYS A 55 -4.99 4.21 -6.64
N ALA A 56 -4.85 2.94 -6.28
CA ALA A 56 -4.05 1.97 -7.05
C ALA A 56 -4.65 1.74 -8.45
N ALA A 57 -5.96 1.49 -8.54
CA ALA A 57 -6.65 1.28 -9.82
C ALA A 57 -6.55 2.49 -10.75
N LYS A 58 -6.70 3.71 -10.22
CA LYS A 58 -6.52 4.94 -11.01
C LYS A 58 -5.09 5.05 -11.55
N LYS A 59 -4.09 4.68 -10.75
CA LYS A 59 -2.69 4.78 -11.17
C LYS A 59 -2.33 3.76 -12.24
N ASP A 60 -2.87 2.56 -12.14
CA ASP A 60 -2.72 1.52 -13.17
C ASP A 60 -3.38 1.95 -14.49
N HIS A 61 -4.57 2.54 -14.41
CA HIS A 61 -5.24 3.13 -15.57
C HIS A 61 -4.41 4.24 -16.24
N GLU A 62 -3.83 5.16 -15.47
CA GLU A 62 -2.91 6.18 -16.01
C GLU A 62 -1.71 5.56 -16.73
N ARG A 63 -1.10 4.52 -16.16
CA ARG A 63 0.02 3.80 -16.80
C ARG A 63 -0.43 3.11 -18.09
N SER A 64 -1.58 2.44 -18.06
CA SER A 64 -2.15 1.77 -19.23
C SER A 64 -2.42 2.76 -20.38
N MET A 65 -3.00 3.92 -20.08
CA MET A 65 -3.19 5.00 -21.06
C MET A 65 -1.87 5.50 -21.63
N HIS A 66 -0.84 5.69 -20.79
CA HIS A 66 0.48 6.08 -21.26
C HIS A 66 1.13 5.01 -22.16
N SER A 67 0.91 3.72 -21.87
CA SER A 67 1.42 2.63 -22.71
C SER A 67 0.73 2.51 -24.07
N LEU A 68 -0.52 2.98 -24.20
CA LEU A 68 -1.23 3.06 -25.49
C LEU A 68 -0.83 4.27 -26.33
N ALA A 69 -0.22 5.28 -25.70
CA ALA A 69 0.19 6.53 -26.36
C ALA A 69 1.61 6.49 -26.95
N LEU A 70 2.32 5.37 -26.80
CA LEU A 70 3.67 5.09 -27.33
C LEU A 70 3.57 4.20 -28.58
#